data_AF-A0A0B8NU76-F1
#
_entry.id   AF-A0A0B8NU76-F1
#
_cell.length_a   1.000
_cell.length_b   1.000
_cell.length_c   1.000
_cell.angle_alpha   90.00
_cell.angle_beta   90.00
_cell.angle_gamma   90.00
#
_symmetry.space_group_name_H-M   'P 1'
#
loop_
_entity.id
_entity.type
_entity.pdbx_description
1 polymer ?
#
loop_
_entity_poly.entity_id
_entity_poly.type
_entity_poly.pdbx_seq_one_letter_code
_entity_poly.pdbx_strand_id
1 'polypeptide(L)'
;MKIQQLLHIEDAVMNQNAKQLLNHLCSEYDKLSRLQQTRPFPEFSETIKSEHGYCYVRCAVGSQRFSIVAVNFNPAVRGQGVLSAFIDYIKQNPHQYSGVEVAIIENQGLAKHLLALGWQYKSFFSKLFFGKRPTLVQNFCN
;
A
#
# COMPACT_ATOMS: atom_id res chain seq x y z
N MET A 1 -23.50 4.36 -5.86
CA MET A 1 -24.12 3.67 -4.70
C MET A 1 -23.57 2.24 -4.57
N LYS A 2 -22.25 2.06 -4.40
CA LYS A 2 -21.57 0.74 -4.40
C LYS A 2 -20.44 0.62 -3.36
N ILE A 3 -20.35 1.53 -2.40
CA ILE A 3 -19.35 1.47 -1.32
C ILE A 3 -19.89 0.67 -0.12
N GLN A 4 -21.21 0.58 0.04
CA GLN A 4 -21.84 -0.05 1.21
C GLN A 4 -21.91 -1.59 1.15
N GLN A 5 -21.80 -2.21 -0.04
CA GLN A 5 -22.00 -3.66 -0.17
C GLN A 5 -20.73 -4.51 -0.05
N LEU A 6 -19.54 -3.92 -0.15
CA LEU A 6 -18.27 -4.64 0.04
C LEU A 6 -17.78 -4.66 1.50
N LEU A 7 -18.45 -3.93 2.40
CA LEU A 7 -18.11 -3.86 3.82
C LEU A 7 -18.63 -5.05 4.65
N HIS A 8 -19.48 -5.92 4.10
CA HIS A 8 -20.29 -6.85 4.89
C HIS A 8 -19.70 -8.25 5.18
N ILE A 9 -18.44 -8.54 4.82
CA ILE A 9 -17.89 -9.91 5.02
C ILE A 9 -16.65 -9.96 5.94
N GLU A 10 -16.13 -8.83 6.43
CA GLU A 10 -15.11 -8.81 7.50
C GLU A 10 -15.39 -7.72 8.56
N ASP A 11 -16.65 -7.48 8.92
CA ASP A 11 -17.02 -6.55 10.01
C ASP A 11 -16.69 -7.06 11.43
N ALA A 12 -15.76 -8.02 11.52
CA ALA A 12 -15.09 -8.38 12.76
C ALA A 12 -13.78 -7.56 12.90
N VAL A 13 -13.85 -6.52 13.76
CA VAL A 13 -12.76 -6.05 14.65
C VAL A 13 -11.64 -5.17 14.04
N MET A 14 -11.96 -4.12 13.26
CA MET A 14 -11.11 -2.92 13.24
C MET A 14 -11.63 -1.88 14.23
N ASN A 15 -10.77 -1.43 15.14
CA ASN A 15 -11.12 -0.30 16.00
C ASN A 15 -11.28 1.02 15.20
N GLN A 16 -11.88 2.02 15.83
CA GLN A 16 -12.21 3.29 15.16
C GLN A 16 -10.98 3.99 14.57
N ASN A 17 -9.86 3.98 15.28
CA ASN A 17 -8.60 4.59 14.84
C ASN A 17 -8.03 3.88 13.61
N ALA A 18 -8.13 2.54 13.57
CA ALA A 18 -7.74 1.72 12.43
C ALA A 18 -8.60 2.01 11.20
N LYS A 19 -9.92 2.15 11.37
CA LYS A 19 -10.84 2.55 10.30
C LYS A 19 -10.52 3.95 9.77
N GLN A 20 -10.27 4.91 10.66
CA GLN A 20 -9.87 6.26 10.28
C GLN A 20 -8.56 6.27 9.50
N LEU A 21 -7.55 5.55 9.97
CA LEU A 21 -6.28 5.40 9.28
C LEU A 21 -6.47 4.78 7.88
N LEU A 22 -7.23 3.69 7.78
CA LEU A 22 -7.52 3.03 6.50
C LEU A 22 -8.17 4.01 5.51
N ASN A 23 -9.23 4.70 5.93
CA ASN A 23 -9.94 5.65 5.07
C ASN A 23 -9.03 6.81 4.62
N HIS A 24 -8.18 7.30 5.53
CA HIS A 24 -7.21 8.36 5.22
C HIS A 24 -6.17 7.88 4.20
N LEU A 25 -5.61 6.68 4.41
CA LEU A 25 -4.66 6.07 3.48
C LEU A 25 -5.29 5.91 2.09
N CYS A 26 -6.49 5.36 1.99
CA CYS A 26 -7.20 5.20 0.71
C CYS A 26 -7.41 6.55 0.01
N SER A 27 -7.94 7.55 0.72
CA SER A 27 -8.24 8.87 0.17
C SER A 27 -6.99 9.60 -0.34
N GLU A 28 -5.91 9.60 0.44
CA GLU A 28 -4.65 10.24 0.02
C GLU A 28 -3.98 9.47 -1.11
N TYR A 29 -4.04 8.14 -1.09
CA TYR A 29 -3.52 7.31 -2.18
C TYR A 29 -4.29 7.53 -3.49
N ASP A 30 -5.61 7.74 -3.42
CA ASP A 30 -6.46 8.12 -4.57
C ASP A 30 -6.06 9.48 -5.16
N LYS A 31 -5.66 10.43 -4.32
CA LYS A 31 -5.17 11.73 -4.77
C LYS A 31 -3.82 11.57 -5.49
N LEU A 32 -2.89 10.81 -4.91
CA LEU A 32 -1.59 10.53 -5.53
C LEU A 32 -1.73 9.80 -6.86
N SER A 33 -2.63 8.81 -6.94
CA SER A 33 -2.87 8.09 -8.19
C SER A 33 -3.41 9.01 -9.29
N ARG A 34 -4.37 9.88 -8.97
CA ARG A 34 -4.89 10.87 -9.92
C ARG A 34 -3.79 11.83 -10.38
N LEU A 35 -2.95 12.32 -9.47
CA LEU A 35 -1.80 13.16 -9.83
C LEU A 35 -0.85 12.43 -10.77
N GLN A 36 -0.57 11.15 -10.51
CA GLN A 36 0.24 10.29 -11.38
C GLN A 36 -0.37 10.17 -12.79
N GLN A 37 -1.67 9.92 -12.90
CA GLN A 37 -2.36 9.80 -14.19
C GLN A 37 -2.37 11.10 -15.01
N THR A 38 -2.22 12.26 -14.38
CA THR A 38 -2.23 13.56 -15.09
C THR A 38 -0.91 13.91 -15.79
N ARG A 39 0.17 13.16 -15.54
CA ARG A 39 1.51 13.48 -16.08
C ARG A 39 2.17 12.24 -16.68
N PRO A 40 2.87 12.34 -17.83
CA PRO A 40 3.49 11.20 -18.48
C PRO A 40 4.68 10.59 -17.70
N PHE A 41 5.35 11.39 -16.86
CA PHE A 41 6.43 10.99 -15.96
C PHE A 41 6.32 11.74 -14.62
N PRO A 42 5.37 11.36 -13.77
CA PRO A 42 5.18 12.01 -12.48
C PRO A 42 6.34 11.62 -11.56
N GLU A 43 6.99 12.62 -10.97
CA GLU A 43 7.98 12.41 -9.93
C GLU A 43 7.42 12.95 -8.63
N PHE A 44 7.37 12.11 -7.58
CA PHE A 44 6.98 12.56 -6.25
C PHE A 44 7.51 11.62 -5.17
N SER A 45 7.63 12.16 -3.97
CA SER A 45 7.98 11.44 -2.75
C SER A 45 7.15 12.01 -1.62
N GLU A 46 6.03 11.35 -1.34
CA GLU A 46 5.00 11.87 -0.45
C GLU A 46 4.84 10.96 0.77
N THR A 47 4.70 11.59 1.94
CA THR A 47 4.38 10.85 3.16
C THR A 47 2.93 11.13 3.53
N ILE A 48 2.07 10.13 3.35
CA ILE A 48 0.70 10.15 3.85
C ILE A 48 0.78 10.03 5.38
N LYS A 49 0.71 11.15 6.08
CA LYS A 49 0.77 11.23 7.55
C LYS A 49 -0.64 11.31 8.13
N SER A 50 -0.82 10.64 9.26
CA SER A 50 -1.98 10.76 10.14
C SER A 50 -1.51 10.69 11.60
N GLU A 51 -2.40 11.02 12.53
CA GLU A 51 -2.17 10.81 13.96
C GLU A 51 -1.92 9.33 14.32
N HIS A 52 -2.42 8.38 13.50
CA HIS A 52 -2.34 6.93 13.74
C HIS A 52 -1.16 6.25 13.02
N GLY A 53 -0.33 7.01 12.33
CA GLY A 53 0.84 6.49 11.61
C GLY A 53 1.07 7.15 10.26
N TYR A 54 1.99 6.58 9.48
CA TYR A 54 2.31 7.06 8.15
C TYR A 54 2.50 5.95 7.11
N CYS A 55 2.34 6.34 5.85
CA CYS A 55 2.70 5.57 4.66
C CYS A 55 3.54 6.46 3.74
N TYR A 56 4.78 6.08 3.49
CA TYR A 56 5.67 6.77 2.54
C TYR A 56 5.51 6.16 1.16
N VAL A 57 5.20 7.01 0.19
CA VAL A 57 4.89 6.64 -1.19
C VAL A 57 5.81 7.42 -2.13
N ARG A 58 6.36 6.74 -3.13
CA ARG A 58 7.31 7.32 -4.07
C ARG A 58 7.01 6.94 -5.51
N CYS A 59 7.01 7.89 -6.42
CA CYS A 59 7.17 7.66 -7.85
C CYS A 59 8.58 8.08 -8.25
N ALA A 60 9.38 7.12 -8.71
CA ALA A 60 10.76 7.38 -9.08
C ALA A 60 10.86 8.17 -10.41
N VAL A 61 11.92 8.95 -10.57
CA VAL A 61 12.23 9.66 -11.82
C VAL A 61 12.19 8.68 -13.00
N GLY A 62 11.48 9.06 -14.07
CA GLY A 62 11.35 8.24 -15.29
C GLY A 62 10.51 6.98 -15.11
N SER A 63 9.85 6.81 -13.97
CA SER A 63 8.90 5.72 -13.71
C SER A 63 7.48 6.23 -13.87
N GLN A 64 6.62 5.42 -14.48
CA GLN A 64 5.17 5.58 -14.36
C GLN A 64 4.62 4.83 -13.14
N ARG A 65 5.48 4.10 -12.44
CA ARG A 65 5.10 3.28 -11.28
C ARG A 65 5.39 4.02 -10.01
N PHE A 66 4.43 3.99 -9.09
CA PHE A 66 4.61 4.52 -7.76
C PHE A 66 4.44 3.43 -6.70
N SER A 67 5.20 3.57 -5.63
CA SER A 67 5.47 2.51 -4.68
C SER A 67 5.22 2.94 -3.26
N ILE A 68 4.58 2.07 -2.48
CA ILE A 68 4.66 2.14 -1.04
C ILE A 68 6.08 1.71 -0.65
N VAL A 69 6.81 2.60 0.01
CA VAL A 69 8.22 2.44 0.37
C VAL A 69 8.39 2.13 1.85
N ALA A 70 7.55 2.70 2.70
CA ALA A 70 7.56 2.40 4.12
C ALA A 70 6.17 2.62 4.72
N VAL A 71 5.84 1.83 5.74
CA VAL A 71 4.65 2.02 6.56
C VAL A 71 5.06 1.94 8.02
N ASN A 72 4.52 2.83 8.83
CA ASN A 72 4.67 2.74 10.27
C ASN A 72 3.38 3.19 10.92
N PHE A 73 2.66 2.24 11.49
CA PHE A 73 1.41 2.51 12.18
C PHE A 73 1.64 2.54 13.68
N ASN A 74 0.84 3.31 14.40
CA ASN A 74 0.92 3.37 15.86
C ASN A 74 0.55 2.01 16.48
N PRO A 75 1.09 1.66 17.66
CA PRO A 75 0.77 0.40 18.33
C PRO A 75 -0.74 0.13 18.48
N ALA A 76 -1.54 1.18 18.73
CA ALA A 76 -2.99 1.08 18.89
C ALA A 76 -3.77 0.60 17.64
N VAL A 77 -3.17 0.66 16.46
CA VAL A 77 -3.80 0.25 15.19
C VAL A 77 -3.04 -0.91 14.51
N ARG A 78 -1.91 -1.36 15.07
CA ARG A 78 -1.19 -2.54 14.58
C ARG A 78 -1.99 -3.80 14.88
N GLY A 79 -1.88 -4.81 14.00
CA GLY A 79 -2.60 -6.08 14.14
C GLY A 79 -4.11 -5.99 13.85
N GLN A 80 -4.62 -4.80 13.52
CA GLN A 80 -6.03 -4.58 13.15
C GLN A 80 -6.29 -4.79 11.65
N GLY A 81 -5.34 -5.31 10.87
CA GLY A 81 -5.54 -5.56 9.45
C GLY A 81 -5.56 -4.33 8.53
N VAL A 82 -5.27 -3.11 9.03
CA VAL A 82 -5.31 -1.85 8.25
C VAL A 82 -4.56 -1.96 6.92
N LEU A 83 -3.35 -2.51 6.93
CA LEU A 83 -2.58 -2.60 5.70
C LEU A 83 -3.12 -3.66 4.75
N SER A 84 -3.55 -4.81 5.25
CA SER A 84 -4.14 -5.85 4.40
C SER A 84 -5.37 -5.28 3.68
N ALA A 85 -6.26 -4.62 4.43
CA ALA A 85 -7.43 -3.95 3.86
C ALA A 85 -7.05 -2.81 2.88
N PHE A 86 -5.99 -2.05 3.16
CA PHE A 86 -5.51 -1.03 2.25
C PHE A 86 -4.97 -1.62 0.93
N ILE A 87 -4.21 -2.72 1.00
CA ILE A 87 -3.72 -3.43 -0.18
C ILE A 87 -4.88 -4.07 -0.94
N ASP A 88 -5.86 -4.64 -0.25
CA ASP A 88 -7.05 -5.22 -0.88
C ASP A 88 -7.91 -4.15 -1.55
N TYR A 89 -8.03 -2.96 -0.96
CA TYR A 89 -8.66 -1.80 -1.60
C TYR A 89 -7.96 -1.44 -2.92
N ILE A 90 -6.62 -1.43 -2.95
CA ILE A 90 -5.86 -1.19 -4.19
C ILE A 90 -6.14 -2.29 -5.22
N LYS A 91 -6.13 -3.57 -4.81
CA LYS A 91 -6.41 -4.72 -5.68
C LYS A 91 -7.81 -4.69 -6.29
N GLN A 92 -8.80 -4.22 -5.55
CA GLN A 92 -10.19 -4.14 -6.00
C GLN A 92 -10.45 -3.00 -6.99
N ASN A 93 -9.51 -2.07 -7.17
CA ASN A 93 -9.62 -0.93 -8.08
C ASN A 93 -8.48 -0.89 -9.11
N PRO A 94 -8.25 -1.97 -9.89
CA PRO A 94 -7.05 -2.14 -10.72
C PRO A 94 -6.89 -1.03 -11.78
N HIS A 95 -7.98 -0.55 -12.38
CA HIS A 95 -7.94 0.52 -13.37
C HIS A 95 -7.46 1.86 -12.80
N GLN A 96 -7.72 2.11 -11.52
CA GLN A 96 -7.30 3.33 -10.85
C GLN A 96 -5.81 3.28 -10.45
N TYR A 97 -5.25 2.09 -10.31
CA TYR A 97 -3.89 1.86 -9.81
C TYR A 97 -3.02 1.12 -10.81
N SER A 98 -3.35 1.23 -12.09
CA SER A 98 -2.56 0.67 -13.17
C SER A 98 -1.13 1.22 -13.09
N GLY A 99 -0.15 0.35 -12.87
CA GLY A 99 1.26 0.70 -12.68
C GLY A 99 1.71 0.86 -11.22
N VAL A 100 0.85 0.67 -10.22
CA VAL A 100 1.28 0.67 -8.81
C VAL A 100 2.11 -0.58 -8.50
N GLU A 101 3.27 -0.38 -7.86
CA GLU A 101 4.14 -1.46 -7.39
C GLU A 101 4.54 -1.22 -5.94
N VAL A 102 4.20 -2.07 -4.96
CA VAL A 102 4.69 -1.87 -3.59
C VAL A 102 6.12 -2.37 -3.45
N ALA A 103 7.09 -1.50 -3.71
CA ALA A 103 8.48 -1.86 -3.90
C ALA A 103 9.31 -2.01 -2.62
N ILE A 104 8.98 -1.35 -1.51
CA ILE A 104 9.80 -1.46 -0.29
C ILE A 104 8.90 -1.54 0.91
N ILE A 105 9.12 -2.56 1.73
CA ILE A 105 8.46 -2.70 3.01
C ILE A 105 9.54 -2.93 4.04
N GLU A 106 9.81 -1.91 4.84
CA GLU A 106 10.81 -1.99 5.93
C GLU A 106 10.29 -2.76 7.17
N ASN A 107 9.23 -3.55 7.00
CA ASN A 107 8.64 -4.39 8.05
C ASN A 107 8.68 -5.86 7.62
N GLN A 108 9.55 -6.64 8.25
CA GLN A 108 9.73 -8.07 7.92
C GLN A 108 8.48 -8.92 8.15
N GLY A 109 7.71 -8.65 9.21
CA GLY A 109 6.47 -9.39 9.49
C GLY A 109 5.43 -9.17 8.39
N LEU A 110 5.35 -7.93 7.93
CA LEU A 110 4.48 -7.54 6.82
C LEU A 110 4.93 -8.14 5.49
N ALA A 111 6.23 -8.16 5.21
CA ALA A 111 6.72 -8.80 3.99
C ALA A 111 6.41 -10.30 3.96
N LYS A 112 6.52 -11.01 5.09
CA LYS A 112 6.08 -12.40 5.20
C LYS A 112 4.59 -12.55 4.91
N HIS A 113 3.76 -11.67 5.44
CA HIS A 113 2.32 -11.68 5.20
C HIS A 113 1.98 -11.45 3.72
N LEU A 114 2.64 -10.48 3.07
CA LEU A 114 2.42 -10.20 1.65
C LEU A 114 2.92 -11.32 0.74
N LEU A 115 4.04 -11.96 1.06
CA LEU A 115 4.47 -13.18 0.36
C LEU A 115 3.41 -14.28 0.44
N ALA A 116 2.77 -14.47 1.59
CA ALA A 116 1.66 -15.43 1.73
C ALA A 116 0.43 -15.05 0.89
N LEU A 117 0.26 -13.76 0.58
CA LEU A 117 -0.78 -13.24 -0.32
C LEU A 117 -0.38 -13.30 -1.81
N GLY A 118 0.70 -14.00 -2.15
CA GLY A 118 1.14 -14.24 -3.54
C GLY A 118 2.10 -13.19 -4.10
N TRP A 119 2.52 -12.22 -3.29
CA TRP A 119 3.48 -11.21 -3.70
C TRP A 119 4.85 -11.83 -3.95
N GLN A 120 5.64 -11.23 -4.84
CA GLN A 120 6.96 -11.75 -5.21
C GLN A 120 8.07 -10.78 -4.81
N TYR A 121 9.26 -11.30 -4.54
CA TYR A 121 10.45 -10.45 -4.43
C TYR A 121 10.78 -9.86 -5.80
N LYS A 122 11.20 -8.59 -5.83
CA LYS A 122 11.62 -7.92 -7.07
C LYS A 122 12.74 -8.67 -7.79
N SER A 123 13.63 -9.30 -7.04
CA SER A 123 14.69 -10.17 -7.57
C SER A 123 15.15 -11.21 -6.55
N PHE A 124 15.75 -12.31 -7.00
CA PHE A 124 16.42 -13.27 -6.11
C PHE A 124 17.53 -12.62 -5.27
N PHE A 125 18.21 -11.60 -5.82
CA PHE A 125 19.19 -10.79 -5.09
C PHE A 125 18.53 -9.96 -3.97
N SER A 126 17.32 -9.45 -4.18
CA SER A 126 16.59 -8.70 -3.15
C SER A 126 16.21 -9.57 -1.94
N LYS A 127 15.92 -10.85 -2.17
CA LYS A 127 15.67 -11.84 -1.12
C LYS A 127 16.92 -12.14 -0.27
N LEU A 128 18.10 -12.15 -0.90
CA LEU A 128 19.36 -12.55 -0.26
C LEU A 128 20.08 -11.38 0.44
N PHE A 129 20.07 -10.18 -0.15
CA PHE A 129 20.85 -9.02 0.32
C PHE A 129 20.06 -8.01 1.15
N PHE A 130 18.72 -8.01 1.08
CA PHE A 130 17.87 -7.04 1.79
C PHE A 130 16.97 -7.70 2.83
N GLY A 131 17.51 -8.65 3.60
CA GLY A 131 16.76 -9.33 4.67
C GLY A 131 16.09 -8.36 5.67
N LYS A 132 16.65 -7.17 5.89
CA LYS A 132 16.06 -6.11 6.74
C LYS A 132 15.05 -5.19 6.04
N ARG A 133 15.05 -5.13 4.71
CA ARG A 133 14.19 -4.26 3.87
C ARG A 133 13.71 -5.00 2.63
N PRO A 134 12.86 -6.02 2.78
CA PRO A 134 12.39 -6.81 1.65
C PRO A 134 11.73 -5.93 0.59
N THR A 135 12.21 -6.08 -0.64
CA THR A 135 11.66 -5.44 -1.83
C THR A 135 10.67 -6.41 -2.47
N LEU A 136 9.38 -6.20 -2.23
CA LEU A 136 8.32 -6.96 -2.87
C LEU A 136 7.84 -6.22 -4.12
N VAL A 137 7.16 -6.90 -5.03
CA VAL A 137 6.47 -6.29 -6.17
C VAL A 137 5.20 -7.07 -6.42
N GLN A 138 4.17 -6.34 -6.83
CA GLN A 138 2.94 -6.87 -7.39
C GLN A 138 2.53 -5.88 -8.47
N ASN A 139 2.22 -6.39 -9.65
CA ASN A 139 1.55 -5.60 -10.66
C ASN A 139 0.03 -5.74 -10.44
N PHE A 140 -0.66 -4.61 -10.30
CA PHE A 140 -2.12 -4.59 -10.20
C PHE A 140 -2.78 -4.49 -11.59
N CYS A 141 -2.00 -4.36 -12.66
CA CYS A 141 -2.45 -4.53 -14.04
C CYS A 141 -2.41 -6.02 -14.39
N ASN A 142 -3.57 -6.68 -14.37
CA ASN A 142 -3.83 -7.85 -15.21
C ASN A 142 -4.93 -7.46 -16.20
#